data_AF-A0A857C463-F1
#
_entry.id   AF-A0A857C463-F1
#
_cell.length_a   1.000
_cell.length_b   1.000
_cell.length_c   1.000
_cell.angle_alpha   90.00
_cell.angle_beta   90.00
_cell.angle_gamma   90.00
#
_symmetry.space_group_name_H-M   'P 1'
#
loop_
_entity.id
_entity.type
_entity.pdbx_description
1 polymer ?
#
loop_
_entity_poly.entity_id
_entity_poly.type
_entity_poly.pdbx_seq_one_letter_code
_entity_poly.pdbx_strand_id
1 'polypeptide(L)'
;MSTRPRDRLGVIGFGPIGRRLAARFRDASEGPQLAALLVRERQAGDAAALAPDAAICTDIDSFLKARPTVAVECASAATLVEAAPALLASGCDILPLSLGAFADRDTERLLREAAATGPGRIEVPAGALGSIGFLTAARENGLSRVAMRIGYPLERWQTMGADRFIGLKGLHEPTVFLEASAREIAAQFPGHLNVTIGVALAGLGLDDTRVTLVADPTVTQAWFEVEADSASGPVHLRVDGRDAPVHHDPLDYTTFSVMRLLLRRSAAIAT
;
A
#
# COMPACT_ATOMS: atom_id res chain seq x y z
N MET A 1 -13.69 27.69 -12.22
CA MET A 1 -12.73 27.34 -11.14
C MET A 1 -13.44 26.40 -10.19
N SER A 2 -12.88 25.23 -9.89
CA SER A 2 -13.51 24.25 -8.98
C SER A 2 -13.64 24.86 -7.58
N THR A 3 -14.84 24.87 -7.03
CA THR A 3 -15.18 25.43 -5.71
C THR A 3 -14.93 24.45 -4.56
N ARG A 4 -14.36 23.26 -4.84
CA ARG A 4 -14.04 22.29 -3.79
C ARG A 4 -12.77 22.73 -3.03
N PRO A 5 -12.79 22.74 -1.68
CA PRO A 5 -11.58 22.91 -0.90
C PRO A 5 -10.54 21.87 -1.32
N ARG A 6 -9.30 22.31 -1.49
CA ARG A 6 -8.19 21.44 -1.86
C ARG A 6 -7.77 20.61 -0.65
N ASP A 7 -7.63 19.29 -0.83
CA ASP A 7 -7.13 18.40 0.22
C ASP A 7 -5.73 18.85 0.67
N ARG A 8 -5.46 18.73 1.98
CA ARG A 8 -4.17 19.01 2.60
C ARG A 8 -3.46 17.69 2.84
N LEU A 9 -2.46 17.39 2.01
CA LEU A 9 -1.70 16.17 2.04
C LEU A 9 -0.63 16.21 3.15
N GLY A 10 -0.71 15.27 4.07
CA GLY A 10 0.41 14.85 4.91
C GLY A 10 1.10 13.62 4.33
N VAL A 11 2.43 13.54 4.40
CA VAL A 11 3.17 12.32 4.06
C VAL A 11 3.93 11.84 5.29
N ILE A 12 3.71 10.60 5.68
CA ILE A 12 4.38 9.95 6.80
C ILE A 12 5.42 8.98 6.23
N GLY A 13 6.70 9.29 6.48
CA GLY A 13 7.84 8.55 5.92
C GLY A 13 8.52 9.30 4.78
N PHE A 14 9.86 9.33 4.81
CA PHE A 14 10.69 10.04 3.83
C PHE A 14 11.66 9.11 3.08
N GLY A 15 11.15 7.91 2.75
CA GLY A 15 11.80 6.95 1.87
C GLY A 15 11.55 7.26 0.37
N PRO A 16 11.79 6.29 -0.54
CA PRO A 16 11.60 6.48 -1.98
C PRO A 16 10.19 6.96 -2.36
N ILE A 17 9.14 6.35 -1.81
CA ILE A 17 7.74 6.73 -2.09
C ILE A 17 7.45 8.13 -1.54
N GLY A 18 7.75 8.37 -0.26
CA GLY A 18 7.50 9.66 0.39
C GLY A 18 8.20 10.83 -0.31
N ARG A 19 9.46 10.66 -0.73
CA ARG A 19 10.20 11.66 -1.53
C ARG A 19 9.54 11.94 -2.87
N ARG A 20 9.05 10.91 -3.58
CA ARG A 20 8.33 11.10 -4.85
C ARG A 20 7.01 11.83 -4.67
N LEU A 21 6.25 11.49 -3.62
CA LEU A 21 5.00 12.19 -3.31
C LEU A 21 5.26 13.65 -2.96
N ALA A 22 6.25 13.92 -2.10
CA ALA A 22 6.65 15.28 -1.75
C ALA A 22 7.07 16.07 -3.00
N ALA A 23 7.94 15.51 -3.84
CA ALA A 23 8.38 16.14 -5.08
C ALA A 23 7.22 16.40 -6.05
N ARG A 24 6.26 15.47 -6.16
CA ARG A 24 5.12 15.59 -7.07
C ARG A 24 4.11 16.64 -6.63
N PHE A 25 3.94 16.86 -5.32
CA PHE A 25 2.88 17.71 -4.76
C PHE A 25 3.36 19.01 -4.12
N ARG A 26 4.67 19.25 -3.99
CA ARG A 26 5.21 20.52 -3.42
C ARG A 26 4.74 21.77 -4.19
N ASP A 27 4.71 21.70 -5.52
CA ASP A 27 4.38 22.83 -6.41
C ASP A 27 3.14 22.54 -7.25
N ALA A 28 2.38 21.49 -6.92
CA ALA A 28 1.35 21.00 -7.82
C ALA A 28 0.22 22.02 -7.97
N SER A 29 -0.19 22.29 -9.21
CA SER A 29 -1.42 23.03 -9.51
C SER A 29 -2.68 22.15 -9.39
N GLU A 30 -2.51 20.83 -9.47
CA GLU A 30 -3.58 19.82 -9.39
C GLU A 30 -3.37 18.83 -8.24
N GLY A 31 -4.45 18.23 -7.74
CA GLY A 31 -4.42 17.28 -6.62
C GLY A 31 -4.42 17.99 -5.27
N PRO A 32 -3.97 17.34 -4.18
CA PRO A 32 -3.87 17.99 -2.87
C PRO A 32 -2.70 18.98 -2.81
N GLN A 33 -2.72 19.87 -1.82
CA GLN A 33 -1.58 20.70 -1.42
C GLN A 33 -0.74 19.94 -0.39
N LEU A 34 0.57 19.83 -0.60
CA LEU A 34 1.46 19.26 0.42
C LEU A 34 1.50 20.18 1.65
N ALA A 35 1.01 19.68 2.79
CA ALA A 35 0.89 20.44 4.03
C ALA A 35 1.96 20.04 5.06
N ALA A 36 2.31 18.75 5.15
CA ALA A 36 3.27 18.28 6.14
C ALA A 36 4.03 17.03 5.70
N LEU A 37 5.26 16.90 6.20
CA LEU A 37 6.10 15.71 6.11
C LEU A 37 6.47 15.25 7.52
N LEU A 38 6.04 14.05 7.92
CA LEU A 38 6.51 13.39 9.15
C LEU A 38 7.72 12.53 8.82
N VAL A 39 8.88 12.93 9.34
CA VAL A 39 10.19 12.35 9.02
C VAL A 39 10.99 12.03 10.27
N ARG A 40 12.06 11.25 10.14
CA ARG A 40 13.02 11.09 11.25
C ARG A 40 13.88 12.34 11.36
N GLU A 41 14.32 12.69 12.57
CA GLU A 41 15.17 13.87 12.84
C GLU A 41 16.33 14.05 11.85
N ARG A 42 17.08 12.96 11.59
CA ARG A 42 18.20 12.94 10.64
C ARG A 42 17.84 13.28 9.19
N GLN A 43 16.56 13.29 8.84
CA GLN A 43 16.04 13.56 7.50
C GLN A 43 15.37 14.94 7.39
N ALA A 44 15.23 15.69 8.49
CA ALA A 44 14.51 16.95 8.51
C ALA A 44 15.10 18.00 7.54
N GLY A 45 16.43 18.10 7.49
CA GLY A 45 17.12 19.01 6.56
C GLY A 45 16.84 18.69 5.09
N ASP A 46 16.96 17.42 4.68
CA ASP A 46 16.64 16.99 3.32
C ASP A 46 15.17 17.23 2.96
N ALA A 47 14.27 17.00 3.92
CA ALA A 47 12.83 17.20 3.73
C ALA A 47 12.48 18.67 3.53
N ALA A 48 13.07 19.55 4.34
CA ALA A 48 12.94 21.01 4.21
C ALA A 48 13.47 21.50 2.86
N ALA A 49 14.60 20.96 2.39
CA ALA A 49 15.16 21.31 1.09
C ALA A 49 14.28 20.85 -0.08
N LEU A 50 13.63 19.69 0.04
CA LEU A 50 12.77 19.16 -1.02
C LEU A 50 11.43 19.89 -1.13
N ALA A 51 10.84 20.26 0.00
CA ALA A 51 9.50 20.85 0.10
C ALA A 51 9.49 22.00 1.14
N PRO A 52 10.05 23.18 0.80
CA PRO A 52 10.25 24.28 1.74
C PRO A 52 8.96 24.88 2.31
N ASP A 53 7.84 24.75 1.60
CA ASP A 53 6.54 25.28 2.01
C ASP A 53 5.72 24.31 2.89
N ALA A 54 6.21 23.08 3.07
CA ALA A 54 5.56 22.07 3.92
C ALA A 54 6.05 22.14 5.37
N ALA A 55 5.18 21.86 6.33
CA ALA A 55 5.60 21.67 7.72
C ALA A 55 6.46 20.41 7.85
N ILE A 56 7.70 20.55 8.32
CA ILE A 56 8.58 19.41 8.60
C ILE A 56 8.39 19.01 10.06
N CYS A 57 7.90 17.79 10.28
CA CYS A 57 7.48 17.26 11.57
C CYS A 57 8.33 16.03 11.90
N THR A 58 8.69 15.86 13.17
CA THR A 58 9.44 14.69 13.65
C THR A 58 8.68 13.87 14.69
N ASP A 59 7.45 14.30 15.00
CA ASP A 59 6.48 13.61 15.87
C ASP A 59 5.05 13.78 15.33
N ILE A 60 4.13 12.95 15.82
CA ILE A 60 2.74 12.95 15.36
C ILE A 60 1.98 14.22 15.77
N ASP A 61 2.30 14.81 16.91
CA ASP A 61 1.60 15.99 17.45
C ASP A 61 1.84 17.23 16.57
N SER A 62 3.09 17.47 16.19
CA SER A 62 3.47 18.53 15.25
C SER A 62 2.87 18.29 13.87
N PHE A 63 2.80 17.03 13.42
CA PHE A 63 2.14 16.67 12.17
C PHE A 63 0.63 16.97 12.19
N LEU A 64 -0.07 16.64 13.28
CA LEU A 64 -1.49 16.95 13.44
C LEU A 64 -1.77 18.46 13.52
N LYS A 65 -0.86 19.25 14.11
CA LYS A 65 -0.98 20.73 14.13
C LYS A 65 -0.96 21.34 12.72
N ALA A 66 -0.36 20.67 11.74
CA ALA A 66 -0.40 21.08 10.33
C ALA A 66 -1.77 20.85 9.66
N ARG A 67 -2.69 20.16 10.35
CA ARG A 67 -4.06 19.85 9.93
C ARG A 67 -4.13 19.22 8.54
N PRO A 68 -3.51 18.05 8.32
CA PRO A 68 -3.73 17.28 7.11
C PRO A 68 -5.20 16.82 7.05
N THR A 69 -5.79 16.82 5.86
CA THR A 69 -7.11 16.20 5.59
C THR A 69 -6.97 14.81 5.00
N VAL A 70 -5.80 14.51 4.43
CA VAL A 70 -5.43 13.20 3.92
C VAL A 70 -3.95 12.94 4.22
N ALA A 71 -3.61 11.76 4.72
CA ALA A 71 -2.25 11.35 5.03
C ALA A 71 -1.89 10.08 4.27
N VAL A 72 -0.73 10.06 3.60
CA VAL A 72 -0.16 8.82 3.06
C VAL A 72 0.85 8.28 4.06
N GLU A 73 0.64 7.05 4.53
CA GLU A 73 1.63 6.33 5.33
C GLU A 73 2.49 5.45 4.42
N CYS A 74 3.80 5.70 4.40
CA CYS A 74 4.79 4.99 3.62
C CYS A 74 6.10 4.78 4.42
N ALA A 75 5.96 4.55 5.73
CA ALA A 75 7.04 4.46 6.69
C ALA A 75 7.24 3.03 7.20
N SER A 76 6.29 2.50 7.97
CA SER A 76 6.34 1.15 8.54
C SER A 76 5.01 0.76 9.17
N ALA A 77 4.80 -0.55 9.40
CA ALA A 77 3.62 -1.05 10.11
C ALA A 77 3.51 -0.45 11.51
N ALA A 78 4.62 -0.35 12.25
CA ALA A 78 4.63 0.26 13.59
C ALA A 78 4.17 1.73 13.55
N THR A 79 4.68 2.50 12.60
CA THR A 79 4.27 3.91 12.41
C THR A 79 2.80 4.04 12.04
N LEU A 80 2.27 3.11 11.23
CA LEU A 80 0.85 3.08 10.91
C LEU A 80 -0.01 2.87 12.17
N VAL A 81 0.35 1.89 13.01
CA VAL A 81 -0.38 1.59 14.26
C VAL A 81 -0.34 2.77 15.23
N GLU A 82 0.80 3.43 15.33
CA GLU A 82 0.99 4.60 16.20
C GLU A 82 0.19 5.83 15.73
N ALA A 83 0.25 6.14 14.43
CA ALA A 83 -0.30 7.39 13.89
C ALA A 83 -1.79 7.31 13.54
N ALA A 84 -2.28 6.16 13.06
CA ALA A 84 -3.62 6.06 12.49
C ALA A 84 -4.74 6.47 13.46
N PRO A 85 -4.78 6.03 14.73
CA PRO A 85 -5.88 6.40 15.63
C PRO A 85 -6.05 7.92 15.80
N ALA A 86 -4.94 8.64 15.98
CA ALA A 86 -4.96 10.09 16.16
C ALA A 86 -5.36 10.84 14.88
N LEU A 87 -4.92 10.37 13.71
CA LEU A 87 -5.30 10.93 12.42
C LEU A 87 -6.80 10.73 12.12
N LEU A 88 -7.29 9.50 12.32
CA LEU A 88 -8.69 9.18 12.07
C LEU A 88 -9.62 9.97 13.01
N ALA A 89 -9.24 10.11 14.27
CA ALA A 89 -9.97 10.94 15.24
C ALA A 89 -9.99 12.43 14.86
N SER A 90 -8.95 12.94 14.19
CA SER A 90 -8.91 14.33 13.72
C SER A 90 -9.67 14.57 12.41
N GLY A 91 -10.28 13.55 11.82
CA GLY A 91 -10.94 13.64 10.51
C GLY A 91 -9.98 13.58 9.31
N CYS A 92 -8.74 13.15 9.54
CA CYS A 92 -7.77 12.94 8.47
C CYS A 92 -7.95 11.53 7.90
N ASP A 93 -8.19 11.44 6.59
CA ASP A 93 -8.18 10.16 5.90
C ASP A 93 -6.76 9.62 5.82
N ILE A 94 -6.56 8.31 5.99
CA ILE A 94 -5.24 7.69 5.86
C ILE A 94 -5.19 6.70 4.69
N LEU A 95 -4.12 6.79 3.90
CA LEU A 95 -3.79 5.91 2.79
C LEU A 95 -2.55 5.09 3.20
N PRO A 96 -2.74 3.94 3.87
CA PRO A 96 -1.64 3.14 4.37
C PRO A 96 -0.98 2.29 3.27
N LEU A 97 0.35 2.24 3.26
CA LEU A 97 1.11 1.32 2.41
C LEU A 97 1.73 0.17 3.20
N SER A 98 1.91 0.33 4.51
CA SER A 98 2.42 -0.72 5.40
C SER A 98 1.30 -1.64 5.89
N LEU A 99 0.54 -2.20 4.95
CA LEU A 99 -0.67 -2.98 5.21
C LEU A 99 -0.42 -4.27 6.02
N GLY A 100 0.82 -4.76 6.09
CA GLY A 100 1.19 -5.87 6.97
C GLY A 100 0.77 -5.69 8.44
N ALA A 101 0.52 -4.46 8.89
CA ALA A 101 -0.05 -4.18 10.22
C ALA A 101 -1.40 -4.91 10.47
N PHE A 102 -2.22 -5.10 9.44
CA PHE A 102 -3.52 -5.78 9.56
C PHE A 102 -3.41 -7.31 9.75
N ALA A 103 -2.22 -7.89 9.61
CA ALA A 103 -2.02 -9.32 9.80
C ALA A 103 -2.19 -9.74 11.27
N ASP A 104 -1.80 -8.87 12.21
CA ASP A 104 -2.06 -9.06 13.63
C ASP A 104 -3.52 -8.74 13.97
N ARG A 105 -4.20 -9.63 14.69
CA ARG A 105 -5.64 -9.52 14.94
C ARG A 105 -5.98 -8.36 15.87
N ASP A 106 -5.15 -8.11 16.87
CA ASP A 106 -5.38 -7.02 17.82
C ASP A 106 -5.15 -5.67 17.16
N THR A 107 -4.12 -5.58 16.33
CA THR A 107 -3.85 -4.41 15.49
C THR A 107 -4.93 -4.17 14.45
N GLU A 108 -5.40 -5.20 13.75
CA GLU A 108 -6.52 -5.09 12.82
C GLU A 108 -7.78 -4.56 13.52
N ARG A 109 -8.11 -5.13 14.69
CA ARG A 109 -9.25 -4.67 15.50
C ARG A 109 -9.10 -3.20 15.87
N LEU A 110 -7.95 -2.80 16.41
CA LEU A 110 -7.64 -1.42 16.78
C LEU A 110 -7.83 -0.45 15.60
N LEU A 111 -7.28 -0.77 14.42
CA LEU A 111 -7.38 0.09 13.24
C LEU A 111 -8.81 0.19 12.71
N ARG A 112 -9.57 -0.91 12.73
CA ARG A 112 -10.98 -0.93 12.32
C ARG A 112 -11.85 -0.14 13.29
N GLU A 113 -11.63 -0.29 14.59
CA GLU A 113 -12.34 0.47 15.62
C GLU A 113 -12.05 1.97 15.48
N ALA A 114 -10.79 2.36 15.34
CA ALA A 114 -10.42 3.76 15.13
C ALA A 114 -11.11 4.37 13.90
N ALA A 115 -11.15 3.64 12.79
CA ALA A 115 -11.82 4.06 11.56
C ALA A 115 -13.35 4.11 11.67
N ALA A 116 -13.96 3.26 12.50
CA ALA A 116 -15.40 3.23 12.73
C ALA A 116 -15.88 4.36 13.66
N THR A 117 -15.03 4.79 14.61
CA THR A 117 -15.38 5.83 15.59
C THR A 117 -14.97 7.24 15.17
N GLY A 118 -13.90 7.37 14.37
CA GLY A 118 -13.37 8.65 13.93
C GLY A 118 -14.08 9.20 12.68
N PRO A 119 -14.05 10.51 12.44
CA PRO A 119 -14.57 11.09 11.21
C PRO A 119 -13.68 10.85 9.98
N GLY A 120 -12.42 10.42 10.14
CA GLY A 120 -11.53 10.04 9.04
C GLY A 120 -11.73 8.59 8.60
N ARG A 121 -11.33 8.27 7.36
CA ARG A 121 -11.37 6.89 6.83
C ARG A 121 -9.99 6.31 6.55
N ILE A 122 -9.90 4.98 6.62
CA ILE A 122 -8.79 4.24 6.02
C ILE A 122 -9.15 3.94 4.56
N GLU A 123 -8.38 4.47 3.62
CA GLU A 123 -8.56 4.24 2.18
C GLU A 123 -7.39 3.40 1.66
N VAL A 124 -7.63 2.10 1.43
CA VAL A 124 -6.60 1.13 1.02
C VAL A 124 -6.18 1.39 -0.44
N PRO A 125 -4.91 1.75 -0.72
CA PRO A 125 -4.43 1.89 -2.09
C PRO A 125 -4.26 0.53 -2.76
N ALA A 126 -4.41 0.49 -4.09
CA ALA A 126 -4.19 -0.74 -4.88
C ALA A 126 -2.73 -1.23 -4.86
N GLY A 127 -1.78 -0.36 -4.52
CA GLY A 127 -0.36 -0.70 -4.47
C GLY A 127 0.16 -1.19 -5.82
N ALA A 128 1.01 -2.22 -5.78
CA ALA A 128 1.65 -2.79 -6.96
C ALA A 128 0.66 -3.45 -7.95
N LEU A 129 -0.59 -3.75 -7.53
CA LEU A 129 -1.61 -4.33 -8.40
C LEU A 129 -2.27 -3.29 -9.32
N GLY A 130 -2.09 -1.99 -9.06
CA GLY A 130 -2.66 -0.91 -9.86
C GLY A 130 -4.17 -0.71 -9.72
N SER A 131 -4.96 -1.77 -9.53
CA SER A 131 -6.40 -1.70 -9.21
C SER A 131 -6.85 -2.87 -8.33
N ILE A 132 -7.67 -2.56 -7.33
CA ILE A 132 -8.38 -3.52 -6.47
C ILE A 132 -9.91 -3.31 -6.50
N GLY A 133 -10.39 -2.35 -7.29
CA GLY A 133 -11.80 -1.95 -7.31
C GLY A 133 -12.75 -3.04 -7.86
N PHE A 134 -12.22 -3.97 -8.66
CA PHE A 134 -13.00 -5.12 -9.13
C PHE A 134 -13.41 -6.05 -7.97
N LEU A 135 -12.57 -6.18 -6.94
CA LEU A 135 -12.88 -6.98 -5.75
C LEU A 135 -13.97 -6.31 -4.92
N THR A 136 -13.88 -5.00 -4.71
CA THR A 136 -14.90 -4.27 -3.97
C THR A 136 -16.23 -4.28 -4.69
N ALA A 137 -16.24 -4.19 -6.03
CA ALA A 137 -17.46 -4.32 -6.82
C ALA A 137 -18.05 -5.74 -6.75
N ALA A 138 -17.19 -6.77 -6.79
CA ALA A 138 -17.61 -8.16 -6.67
C ALA A 138 -18.25 -8.48 -5.29
N ARG A 139 -17.79 -7.84 -4.21
CA ARG A 139 -18.36 -8.01 -2.86
C ARG A 139 -19.83 -7.62 -2.76
N GLU A 140 -20.25 -6.62 -3.53
CA GLU A 140 -21.64 -6.18 -3.57
C GLU A 140 -22.57 -7.22 -4.21
N ASN A 141 -22.01 -8.24 -4.86
CA ASN A 141 -22.79 -9.29 -5.51
C ASN A 141 -22.15 -10.68 -5.33
N GLY A 142 -22.07 -11.15 -4.08
CA GLY A 142 -21.79 -12.55 -3.77
C GLY A 142 -20.38 -13.02 -4.11
N LEU A 143 -19.35 -12.20 -3.85
CA LEU A 143 -17.95 -12.65 -3.88
C LEU A 143 -17.78 -13.88 -2.99
N SER A 144 -17.31 -14.99 -3.56
CA SER A 144 -17.21 -16.29 -2.88
C SER A 144 -15.80 -16.89 -2.87
N ARG A 145 -14.92 -16.44 -3.78
CA ARG A 145 -13.52 -16.86 -3.82
C ARG A 145 -12.63 -15.69 -4.21
N VAL A 146 -11.49 -15.57 -3.53
CA VAL A 146 -10.37 -14.71 -3.94
C VAL A 146 -9.09 -15.53 -3.79
N ALA A 147 -8.36 -15.68 -4.90
CA ALA A 147 -7.07 -16.34 -4.93
C ALA A 147 -6.04 -15.41 -5.56
N MET A 148 -4.88 -15.29 -4.93
CA MET A 148 -3.77 -14.48 -5.41
C MET A 148 -2.55 -15.35 -5.65
N ARG A 149 -1.88 -15.19 -6.78
CA ARG A 149 -0.59 -15.81 -7.06
C ARG A 149 0.46 -14.73 -7.22
N ILE A 150 1.63 -14.94 -6.65
CA ILE A 150 2.72 -13.97 -6.68
C ILE A 150 4.00 -14.67 -7.08
N GLY A 151 4.61 -14.21 -8.16
CA GLY A 151 5.94 -14.61 -8.55
C GLY A 151 6.96 -13.52 -8.26
N TYR A 152 8.12 -13.93 -7.78
CA TYR A 152 9.31 -13.08 -7.73
C TYR A 152 10.53 -13.85 -8.27
N PRO A 153 11.55 -13.11 -8.75
CA PRO A 153 12.87 -13.66 -9.04
C PRO A 153 13.46 -14.35 -7.81
N LEU A 154 14.28 -15.38 -8.02
CA LEU A 154 14.91 -16.15 -6.94
C LEU A 154 15.69 -15.26 -5.96
N GLU A 155 16.45 -14.29 -6.49
CA GLU A 155 17.23 -13.32 -5.70
C GLU A 155 16.33 -12.54 -4.74
N ARG A 156 15.13 -12.13 -5.19
CA ARG A 156 14.21 -11.38 -4.35
C ARG A 156 13.63 -12.26 -3.25
N TRP A 157 13.25 -13.50 -3.56
CA TRP A 157 12.81 -14.46 -2.54
C TRP A 157 13.89 -14.78 -1.52
N GLN A 158 15.15 -14.86 -1.95
CA GLN A 158 16.28 -15.04 -1.06
C GLN A 158 16.38 -13.89 -0.05
N THR A 159 16.26 -12.63 -0.50
CA THR A 159 16.29 -11.47 0.42
C THR A 159 15.15 -11.46 1.43
N MET A 160 14.05 -12.15 1.13
CA MET A 160 12.87 -12.28 1.99
C MET A 160 12.89 -13.55 2.86
N GLY A 161 13.98 -14.33 2.79
CA GLY A 161 14.18 -15.52 3.61
C GLY A 161 13.35 -16.74 3.18
N ALA A 162 13.03 -16.87 1.89
CA ALA A 162 12.28 -18.02 1.38
C ALA A 162 13.06 -19.35 1.41
N ASP A 163 14.38 -19.30 1.62
CA ASP A 163 15.24 -20.51 1.74
C ASP A 163 14.81 -21.48 2.84
N ARG A 164 14.02 -21.01 3.82
CA ARG A 164 13.46 -21.87 4.88
C ARG A 164 12.30 -22.76 4.40
N PHE A 165 11.72 -22.48 3.24
CA PHE A 165 10.62 -23.24 2.64
C PHE A 165 11.06 -24.06 1.43
N ILE A 166 12.04 -23.55 0.67
CA ILE A 166 12.49 -24.16 -0.58
C ILE A 166 13.97 -23.89 -0.82
N GLY A 167 14.67 -24.88 -1.39
CA GLY A 167 16.02 -24.66 -1.90
C GLY A 167 15.98 -23.83 -3.17
N LEU A 168 16.20 -22.51 -3.07
CA LEU A 168 16.16 -21.61 -4.23
C LEU A 168 17.28 -21.90 -5.24
N LYS A 169 18.45 -22.35 -4.75
CA LYS A 169 19.59 -22.72 -5.60
C LYS A 169 19.25 -24.00 -6.38
N GLY A 170 19.22 -23.90 -7.70
CA GLY A 170 18.95 -25.02 -8.60
C GLY A 170 17.51 -25.08 -9.12
N LEU A 171 16.67 -24.09 -8.81
CA LEU A 171 15.38 -23.94 -9.50
C LEU A 171 15.61 -23.43 -10.92
N HIS A 172 15.08 -24.18 -11.89
CA HIS A 172 15.17 -23.87 -13.32
C HIS A 172 13.81 -23.59 -13.98
N GLU A 173 12.73 -23.79 -13.23
CA GLU A 173 11.35 -23.52 -13.67
C GLU A 173 10.54 -22.87 -12.53
N PRO A 174 9.45 -22.14 -12.86
CA PRO A 174 8.57 -21.55 -11.86
C PRO A 174 8.03 -22.60 -10.90
N THR A 175 8.32 -22.44 -9.61
CA THR A 175 8.02 -23.45 -8.58
C THR A 175 7.20 -22.84 -7.45
N VAL A 176 6.01 -23.40 -7.20
CA VAL A 176 5.19 -23.06 -6.03
C VAL A 176 5.90 -23.60 -4.78
N PHE A 177 6.09 -22.75 -3.76
CA PHE A 177 6.74 -23.18 -2.51
C PHE A 177 5.91 -22.94 -1.25
N LEU A 178 4.84 -22.14 -1.35
CA LEU A 178 3.94 -21.90 -0.22
C LEU A 178 2.55 -21.55 -0.73
N GLU A 179 1.54 -22.14 -0.11
CA GLU A 179 0.13 -21.78 -0.29
C GLU A 179 -0.54 -21.70 1.08
N ALA A 180 -1.16 -20.56 1.39
CA ALA A 180 -1.79 -20.31 2.68
C ALA A 180 -2.84 -19.19 2.58
N SER A 181 -3.47 -18.82 3.70
CA SER A 181 -4.27 -17.58 3.77
C SER A 181 -3.37 -16.34 3.69
N ALA A 182 -3.94 -15.20 3.29
CA ALA A 182 -3.22 -13.93 3.30
C ALA A 182 -2.67 -13.57 4.69
N ARG A 183 -3.38 -13.91 5.77
CA ARG A 183 -2.90 -13.71 7.15
C ARG A 183 -1.63 -14.53 7.44
N GLU A 184 -1.66 -15.82 7.10
CA GLU A 184 -0.53 -16.71 7.30
C GLU A 184 0.68 -16.27 6.47
N ILE A 185 0.48 -15.89 5.20
CA ILE A 185 1.56 -15.36 4.35
C ILE A 185 2.20 -14.12 4.97
N ALA A 186 1.40 -13.17 5.47
CA ALA A 186 1.94 -11.96 6.08
C ALA A 186 2.71 -12.24 7.38
N ALA A 187 2.28 -13.22 8.18
CA ALA A 187 3.02 -13.65 9.36
C ALA A 187 4.37 -14.30 9.00
N GLN A 188 4.44 -15.02 7.87
CA GLN A 188 5.67 -15.59 7.38
C GLN A 188 6.59 -14.52 6.79
N PHE A 189 6.09 -13.53 6.06
CA PHE A 189 6.91 -12.52 5.36
C PHE A 189 6.71 -11.11 5.93
N PRO A 190 7.06 -10.86 7.21
CA PRO A 190 6.82 -9.56 7.85
C PRO A 190 7.59 -8.45 7.14
N GLY A 191 6.92 -7.30 6.93
CA GLY A 191 7.49 -6.15 6.21
C GLY A 191 7.47 -6.29 4.68
N HIS A 192 6.93 -7.37 4.14
CA HIS A 192 6.80 -7.62 2.70
C HIS A 192 5.34 -7.94 2.32
N LEU A 193 5.10 -8.13 1.02
CA LEU A 193 3.83 -8.63 0.48
C LEU A 193 2.59 -7.82 0.89
N ASN A 194 2.72 -6.50 1.10
CA ASN A 194 1.59 -5.63 1.43
C ASN A 194 0.47 -5.67 0.37
N VAL A 195 0.80 -5.94 -0.89
CA VAL A 195 -0.17 -6.12 -1.97
C VAL A 195 -1.17 -7.25 -1.67
N THR A 196 -0.70 -8.33 -1.03
CA THR A 196 -1.53 -9.46 -0.60
C THR A 196 -2.58 -9.02 0.42
N ILE A 197 -2.17 -8.16 1.36
CA ILE A 197 -3.08 -7.62 2.37
C ILE A 197 -4.07 -6.64 1.75
N GLY A 198 -3.63 -5.81 0.80
CA GLY A 198 -4.51 -4.93 0.04
C GLY A 198 -5.62 -5.68 -0.70
N VAL A 199 -5.26 -6.77 -1.41
CA VAL A 199 -6.20 -7.68 -2.07
C VAL A 199 -7.17 -8.28 -1.07
N ALA A 200 -6.66 -8.80 0.05
CA ALA A 200 -7.49 -9.43 1.07
C ALA A 200 -8.49 -8.44 1.70
N LEU A 201 -8.06 -7.23 2.06
CA LEU A 201 -8.92 -6.19 2.62
C LEU A 201 -10.00 -5.73 1.64
N ALA A 202 -9.67 -5.66 0.34
CA ALA A 202 -10.60 -5.32 -0.72
C ALA A 202 -11.59 -6.46 -1.03
N GLY A 203 -11.19 -7.71 -0.82
CA GLY A 203 -11.96 -8.92 -1.08
C GLY A 203 -12.57 -9.54 0.18
N LEU A 204 -12.30 -10.83 0.42
CA LEU A 204 -12.96 -11.65 1.45
C LEU A 204 -12.38 -11.47 2.87
N GLY A 205 -11.35 -10.65 3.05
CA GLY A 205 -10.58 -10.58 4.29
C GLY A 205 -9.36 -11.50 4.28
N LEU A 206 -8.48 -11.33 5.29
CA LEU A 206 -7.15 -11.96 5.33
C LEU A 206 -7.20 -13.46 5.55
N ASP A 207 -8.21 -13.96 6.25
CA ASP A 207 -8.35 -15.37 6.60
C ASP A 207 -8.92 -16.19 5.41
N ASP A 208 -9.80 -15.59 4.60
CA ASP A 208 -10.52 -16.26 3.50
C ASP A 208 -9.91 -16.02 2.11
N THR A 209 -8.91 -15.14 2.00
CA THR A 209 -8.15 -14.93 0.76
C THR A 209 -7.00 -15.93 0.66
N ARG A 210 -6.98 -16.75 -0.39
CA ARG A 210 -5.90 -17.73 -0.63
C ARG A 210 -4.76 -17.13 -1.43
N VAL A 211 -3.54 -17.50 -1.07
CA VAL A 211 -2.32 -16.91 -1.63
C VAL A 211 -1.31 -18.01 -1.92
N THR A 212 -0.81 -18.04 -3.15
CA THR A 212 0.23 -18.97 -3.61
C THR A 212 1.49 -18.17 -3.99
N LEU A 213 2.63 -18.54 -3.41
CA LEU A 213 3.93 -17.93 -3.69
C LEU A 213 4.74 -18.81 -4.64
N VAL A 214 5.28 -18.19 -5.68
CA VAL A 214 6.02 -18.85 -6.77
C VAL A 214 7.44 -18.29 -6.85
N ALA A 215 8.42 -19.16 -6.70
CA ALA A 215 9.81 -18.86 -7.01
C ALA A 215 10.01 -19.02 -8.52
N ASP A 216 10.26 -17.91 -9.22
CA ASP A 216 10.26 -17.88 -10.68
C ASP A 216 11.64 -17.47 -11.22
N PRO A 217 12.44 -18.42 -11.74
CA PRO A 217 13.76 -18.12 -12.30
C PRO A 217 13.71 -17.48 -13.69
N THR A 218 12.53 -17.35 -14.30
CA THR A 218 12.35 -16.87 -15.68
C THR A 218 12.05 -15.38 -15.75
N VAL A 219 11.85 -14.73 -14.60
CA VAL A 219 11.47 -13.31 -14.51
C VAL A 219 12.54 -12.49 -13.79
N THR A 220 12.63 -11.22 -14.16
CA THR A 220 13.53 -10.23 -13.54
C THR A 220 12.81 -9.31 -12.57
N GLN A 221 11.48 -9.34 -12.56
CA GLN A 221 10.62 -8.54 -11.70
C GLN A 221 9.42 -9.36 -11.21
N ALA A 222 8.73 -8.84 -10.21
CA ALA A 222 7.55 -9.47 -9.65
C ALA A 222 6.39 -9.50 -10.65
N TRP A 223 5.55 -10.52 -10.56
CA TRP A 223 4.23 -10.54 -11.18
C TRP A 223 3.17 -10.92 -10.14
N PHE A 224 1.95 -10.44 -10.39
CA PHE A 224 0.80 -10.65 -9.52
C PHE A 224 -0.39 -11.11 -10.35
N GLU A 225 -1.05 -12.17 -9.92
CA GLU A 225 -2.32 -12.63 -10.46
C GLU A 225 -3.37 -12.63 -9.36
N VAL A 226 -4.57 -12.17 -9.68
CA VAL A 226 -5.73 -12.26 -8.81
C VAL A 226 -6.89 -12.84 -9.58
N GLU A 227 -7.44 -13.92 -9.04
CA GLU A 227 -8.70 -14.54 -9.44
C GLU A 227 -9.76 -14.24 -8.39
N ALA A 228 -10.97 -13.93 -8.85
CA ALA A 228 -12.11 -13.77 -7.98
C ALA A 228 -13.38 -14.35 -8.62
N ASP A 229 -14.19 -15.05 -7.82
CA ASP A 229 -15.49 -15.57 -8.25
C ASP A 229 -16.61 -14.82 -7.54
N SER A 230 -17.59 -14.33 -8.30
CA SER A 230 -18.76 -13.62 -7.77
C SER A 230 -20.01 -13.98 -8.56
N ALA A 231 -21.20 -13.60 -8.07
CA ALA A 231 -22.44 -13.81 -8.82
C ALA A 231 -22.49 -13.01 -10.13
N SER A 232 -21.68 -11.95 -10.26
CA SER A 232 -21.50 -11.20 -11.51
C SER A 232 -20.61 -11.92 -12.53
N GLY A 233 -19.96 -13.02 -12.15
CA GLY A 233 -19.03 -13.79 -12.95
C GLY A 233 -17.59 -13.78 -12.41
N PRO A 234 -16.72 -14.61 -13.01
CA PRO A 234 -15.31 -14.69 -12.64
C PRO A 234 -14.52 -13.49 -13.15
N VAL A 235 -13.52 -13.06 -12.40
CA VAL A 235 -12.56 -12.01 -12.75
C VAL A 235 -11.16 -12.56 -12.65
N HIS A 236 -10.32 -12.25 -13.65
CA HIS A 236 -8.89 -12.53 -13.63
C HIS A 236 -8.12 -11.25 -13.98
N LEU A 237 -7.18 -10.86 -13.12
CA LEU A 237 -6.26 -9.76 -13.33
C LEU A 237 -4.82 -10.26 -13.21
N ARG A 238 -3.99 -9.95 -14.21
CA ARG A 238 -2.54 -10.15 -14.15
C ARG A 238 -1.82 -8.81 -14.30
N VAL A 239 -0.83 -8.58 -13.44
CA VAL A 239 0.07 -7.42 -13.49
C VAL A 239 1.50 -7.92 -13.49
N ASP A 240 2.17 -7.72 -14.61
CA ASP A 240 3.57 -8.08 -14.79
C ASP A 240 4.51 -6.95 -14.41
N GLY A 241 5.72 -7.33 -14.02
CA GLY A 241 6.82 -6.40 -13.83
C GLY A 241 7.35 -5.87 -15.15
N ARG A 242 8.00 -4.71 -15.10
CA ARG A 242 8.71 -4.13 -16.25
C ARG A 242 9.96 -4.94 -16.59
N ASP A 243 10.43 -4.85 -17.82
CA ASP A 243 11.74 -5.40 -18.20
C ASP A 243 12.87 -4.54 -17.59
N ALA A 244 13.29 -4.88 -16.37
CA ALA A 244 14.35 -4.19 -15.65
C ALA A 244 15.07 -5.12 -14.66
N PRO A 245 16.37 -4.88 -14.36
CA PRO A 245 17.10 -5.65 -13.36
C PRO A 245 16.50 -5.53 -11.95
N VAL A 246 16.63 -6.59 -11.14
CA VAL A 246 16.09 -6.70 -9.76
C VAL A 246 16.51 -5.53 -8.86
N HIS A 247 17.74 -5.03 -9.02
CA HIS A 247 18.31 -3.96 -8.19
C HIS A 247 17.98 -2.54 -8.67
N HIS A 248 17.35 -2.39 -9.84
CA HIS A 248 16.93 -1.08 -10.30
C HIS A 248 15.77 -0.59 -9.45
N ASP A 249 15.64 0.73 -9.32
CA ASP A 249 14.51 1.36 -8.65
C ASP A 249 13.19 0.69 -9.09
N PRO A 250 12.39 0.11 -8.18
CA PRO A 250 11.10 -0.43 -8.51
C PRO A 250 10.17 0.75 -8.81
N LEU A 251 10.22 1.23 -10.05
CA LEU A 251 9.11 1.94 -10.68
C LEU A 251 7.99 0.92 -10.83
N ASP A 252 7.25 0.73 -9.73
CA ASP A 252 6.07 -0.11 -9.65
C ASP A 252 4.80 0.77 -9.61
N TYR A 253 3.64 0.12 -9.72
CA TYR A 253 2.36 0.81 -9.60
C TYR A 253 2.09 1.35 -8.19
N THR A 254 2.88 1.01 -7.16
CA THR A 254 2.60 1.43 -5.78
C THR A 254 2.61 2.95 -5.67
N THR A 255 3.68 3.61 -6.11
CA THR A 255 3.77 5.08 -6.04
C THR A 255 2.67 5.74 -6.89
N PHE A 256 2.48 5.25 -8.12
CA PHE A 256 1.56 5.87 -9.07
C PHE A 256 0.08 5.63 -8.71
N SER A 257 -0.25 4.50 -8.09
CA SER A 257 -1.60 4.22 -7.58
C SER A 257 -1.99 5.20 -6.49
N VAL A 258 -1.08 5.52 -5.56
CA VAL A 258 -1.31 6.54 -4.53
C VAL A 258 -1.43 7.93 -5.15
N MET A 259 -0.52 8.30 -6.06
CA MET A 259 -0.61 9.59 -6.75
C MET A 259 -1.95 9.72 -7.50
N ARG A 260 -2.39 8.67 -8.19
CA ARG A 260 -3.66 8.66 -8.91
C ARG A 260 -4.84 8.78 -7.96
N LEU A 261 -4.83 8.06 -6.84
CA LEU A 261 -5.87 8.14 -5.81
C LEU A 261 -5.97 9.58 -5.26
N LEU A 262 -4.84 10.21 -4.91
CA LEU A 262 -4.81 11.60 -4.44
C LEU A 262 -5.33 12.59 -5.49
N LEU A 263 -4.94 12.43 -6.76
CA LEU A 263 -5.45 13.26 -7.85
C LEU A 263 -6.96 13.08 -8.05
N ARG A 264 -7.45 11.83 -7.96
CA ARG A 264 -8.87 11.48 -8.12
C ARG A 264 -9.74 12.21 -7.10
N ARG A 265 -9.29 12.34 -5.85
CA ARG A 265 -10.02 13.05 -4.78
C ARG A 265 -10.30 14.51 -5.11
N SER A 266 -9.40 15.16 -5.84
CA SER A 266 -9.53 16.57 -6.25
C SER A 266 -10.09 16.76 -7.66
N ALA A 267 -10.30 15.67 -8.42
CA ALA A 267 -10.67 15.75 -9.83
C ALA A 267 -12.15 16.13 -10.04
N ALA A 268 -12.41 16.89 -11.11
CA ALA A 268 -13.77 17.17 -11.57
C ALA A 268 -14.40 15.93 -12.22
N ILE A 269 -13.59 15.17 -12.97
CA ILE A 269 -13.92 13.86 -13.52
C ILE A 269 -12.94 12.86 -12.92
N ALA A 270 -13.47 11.94 -12.11
CA ALA A 270 -12.70 10.95 -11.38
C ALA A 270 -12.85 9.59 -12.06
N THR A 271 -11.72 8.97 -12.41
CA THR A 271 -11.62 7.56 -12.83
C THR A 271 -10.60 6.83 -11.98
#